data_AF-A0A924NNZ2-F1
#
_entry.id   AF-A0A924NNZ2-F1
#
_cell.length_a   1.000
_cell.length_b   1.000
_cell.length_c   1.000
_cell.angle_alpha   90.00
_cell.angle_beta   90.00
_cell.angle_gamma   90.00
#
_symmetry.space_group_name_H-M   'P 1'
#
loop_
_entity.id
_entity.type
_entity.pdbx_description
1 polymer ?
#
loop_
_entity_poly.entity_id
_entity_poly.type
_entity_poly.pdbx_seq_one_letter_code
_entity_poly.pdbx_strand_id
1 'polypeptide(L)'
;MPVRLVDREPVVPVETLVAGLVPPPHFADACFATYVPDPDQPSQRQAVALLEEFATRLEPLPRRRFGRSKAPLGRPGVYLDGGFGVGKTHLLAALWHAAPVPRAYATFVVLTQLVGALGVAGAGQAPSGH
;
A
#
# COMPACT_ATOMS: atom_id res chain seq x y z
N MET A 1 -0.40 -12.86 43.59
CA MET A 1 -0.27 -11.42 43.28
C MET A 1 -1.01 -11.14 41.98
N PRO A 2 -1.95 -10.19 41.93
CA PRO A 2 -2.67 -9.88 40.70
C PRO A 2 -1.73 -9.20 39.71
N VAL A 3 -1.83 -9.57 38.42
CA VAL A 3 -1.02 -8.97 37.35
C VAL A 3 -1.52 -7.56 37.09
N ARG A 4 -0.63 -6.56 37.08
CA ARG A 4 -0.96 -5.16 36.77
C ARG A 4 -0.60 -4.84 35.33
N LEU A 5 -1.48 -4.13 34.63
CA LEU A 5 -1.25 -3.74 33.24
C LEU A 5 -0.05 -2.78 33.09
N VAL A 6 0.22 -1.98 34.11
CA VAL A 6 1.34 -1.02 34.16
C VAL A 6 2.72 -1.68 34.23
N ASP A 7 2.79 -2.96 34.60
CA ASP A 7 4.04 -3.72 34.70
C ASP A 7 4.36 -4.46 33.38
N ARG A 8 3.57 -4.26 32.32
CA ARG A 8 3.73 -4.91 31.01
C ARG A 8 4.44 -3.96 30.05
N GLU A 9 5.46 -4.46 29.37
CA GLU A 9 6.09 -3.80 28.23
C GLU A 9 5.70 -4.54 26.95
N PRO A 10 4.67 -4.06 26.21
CA PRO A 10 4.22 -4.73 25.00
C PRO A 10 5.26 -4.58 23.89
N VAL A 11 5.79 -5.70 23.42
CA VAL A 11 6.67 -5.76 22.24
C VAL A 11 5.83 -6.25 21.06
N VAL A 12 5.73 -5.42 20.02
CA VAL A 12 5.07 -5.81 18.76
C VAL A 12 6.15 -6.20 17.75
N PRO A 13 6.19 -7.46 17.29
CA PRO A 13 7.14 -7.90 16.27
C PRO A 13 6.99 -7.10 14.97
N VAL A 14 8.10 -6.85 14.27
CA VAL A 14 8.12 -6.08 13.02
C VAL A 14 7.22 -6.71 11.96
N GLU A 15 7.22 -8.03 11.91
CA GLU A 15 6.42 -8.83 10.99
C GLU A 15 4.92 -8.59 11.22
N THR A 16 4.51 -8.36 12.48
CA THR A 16 3.12 -8.03 12.82
C THR A 16 2.75 -6.63 12.31
N LEU A 17 3.66 -5.67 12.43
CA LEU A 17 3.45 -4.31 11.92
C LEU A 17 3.33 -4.31 10.39
N VAL A 18 4.19 -5.07 9.71
CA VAL A 18 4.20 -5.17 8.23
C VAL A 18 2.98 -5.93 7.71
N ALA A 19 2.55 -7.00 8.38
CA ALA A 19 1.35 -7.74 8.01
C ALA A 19 0.08 -6.88 8.06
N GLY A 20 0.09 -5.80 8.85
CA GLY A 20 -0.99 -4.82 8.91
C GLY A 20 -1.02 -3.81 7.75
N LEU A 21 -0.03 -3.82 6.85
CA LEU A 21 0.04 -2.91 5.70
C LEU A 21 -0.86 -3.37 4.54
N VAL A 22 -2.15 -3.49 4.83
CA VAL A 22 -3.20 -3.93 3.91
C VAL A 22 -4.36 -2.92 3.90
N PRO A 23 -5.18 -2.88 2.83
CA PRO A 23 -6.38 -2.06 2.82
C PRO A 23 -7.29 -2.41 4.00
N PRO A 24 -7.97 -1.41 4.62
CA PRO A 24 -8.94 -1.67 5.67
C PRO A 24 -10.06 -2.64 5.23
N PRO A 25 -10.71 -3.37 6.16
CA PRO A 25 -11.70 -4.40 5.81
C PRO A 25 -12.87 -3.93 4.94
N HIS A 26 -13.29 -2.67 5.02
CA HIS A 26 -14.35 -2.12 4.18
C HIS A 26 -13.95 -1.95 2.69
N PHE A 27 -12.65 -2.06 2.37
CA PHE A 27 -12.11 -2.11 1.02
C PHE A 27 -11.59 -3.51 0.65
N ALA A 28 -11.99 -4.56 1.37
CA ALA A 28 -11.58 -5.93 1.09
C ALA A 28 -11.92 -6.35 -0.34
N ASP A 29 -13.09 -5.94 -0.85
CA ASP A 29 -13.60 -6.29 -2.18
C ASP A 29 -13.41 -5.14 -3.20
N ALA A 30 -12.61 -4.13 -2.86
CA ALA A 30 -12.37 -3.00 -3.76
C ALA A 30 -11.56 -3.47 -4.98
N CYS A 31 -12.10 -3.26 -6.17
CA CYS A 31 -11.40 -3.48 -7.43
C CYS A 31 -11.83 -2.41 -8.44
N PHE A 32 -11.15 -2.33 -9.59
CA PHE A 32 -11.49 -1.33 -10.61
C PHE A 32 -12.94 -1.49 -11.10
N ALA A 33 -13.43 -2.73 -11.21
CA ALA A 33 -14.80 -3.01 -11.63
C ALA A 33 -15.88 -2.61 -10.61
N THR A 34 -15.54 -2.49 -9.31
CA THR A 34 -16.48 -2.03 -8.27
C THR A 34 -16.43 -0.52 -8.05
N TYR A 35 -15.52 0.19 -8.71
CA TYR A 35 -15.53 1.66 -8.73
C TYR A 35 -16.60 2.14 -9.71
N VAL A 36 -17.50 3.01 -9.27
CA VAL A 36 -18.56 3.60 -10.09
C VAL A 36 -18.21 5.06 -10.36
N PRO A 37 -17.67 5.41 -11.55
CA PRO A 37 -17.35 6.78 -11.89
C PRO A 37 -18.62 7.60 -12.08
N ASP A 38 -18.59 8.84 -11.60
CA ASP A 38 -19.61 9.83 -11.91
C ASP A 38 -19.63 10.14 -13.42
N PRO A 39 -20.78 10.01 -14.12
CA PRO A 39 -20.92 10.37 -15.53
C PRO A 39 -20.42 11.77 -15.85
N ASP A 40 -20.65 12.73 -14.95
CA ASP A 40 -20.35 14.15 -15.10
C ASP A 40 -18.88 14.50 -14.77
N GLN A 41 -18.10 13.52 -14.32
CA GLN A 41 -16.67 13.68 -14.02
C GLN A 41 -15.80 12.75 -14.86
N PRO A 42 -15.49 13.11 -16.13
CA PRO A 42 -14.65 12.30 -17.03
C PRO A 42 -13.28 11.92 -16.44
N SER A 43 -12.72 12.77 -15.57
CA SER A 43 -11.45 12.55 -14.88
C SER A 43 -11.43 11.27 -14.02
N GLN A 44 -12.59 10.85 -13.49
CA GLN A 44 -12.70 9.62 -12.70
C GLN A 44 -12.49 8.38 -13.58
N ARG A 45 -13.10 8.33 -14.76
CA ARG A 45 -12.88 7.26 -15.75
C ARG A 45 -11.43 7.25 -16.24
N GLN A 46 -10.84 8.42 -16.47
CA GLN A 46 -9.43 8.53 -16.84
C GLN A 46 -8.50 8.01 -15.74
N ALA A 47 -8.81 8.27 -14.47
CA ALA A 47 -8.05 7.76 -13.34
C ALA A 47 -8.09 6.22 -13.27
N VAL A 48 -9.27 5.61 -13.49
CA VAL A 48 -9.40 4.14 -13.58
C VAL A 48 -8.51 3.59 -14.68
N ALA A 49 -8.65 4.10 -15.91
CA ALA A 49 -7.86 3.61 -17.05
C ALA A 49 -6.35 3.76 -16.84
N LEU A 50 -5.90 4.90 -16.28
CA LEU A 50 -4.50 5.13 -15.96
C LEU A 50 -3.97 4.13 -14.91
N LEU A 51 -4.77 3.86 -13.89
CA LEU A 51 -4.39 2.93 -12.82
C LEU A 51 -4.40 1.46 -13.28
N GLU A 52 -5.33 1.08 -14.15
CA GLU A 52 -5.32 -0.24 -14.80
C GLU A 52 -4.05 -0.42 -15.64
N GLU A 53 -3.70 0.55 -16.49
CA GLU A 53 -2.46 0.51 -17.28
C GLU A 53 -1.20 0.58 -16.39
N PHE A 54 -1.27 1.27 -15.26
CA PHE A 54 -0.19 1.29 -14.28
C PHE A 54 -0.02 -0.08 -13.64
N ALA A 55 -1.10 -0.75 -13.25
CA ALA A 55 -1.08 -2.08 -12.66
C ALA A 55 -0.44 -3.12 -13.59
N THR A 56 -0.71 -3.07 -14.90
CA THR A 56 -0.10 -3.98 -15.88
C THR A 56 1.41 -3.78 -16.06
N ARG A 57 1.95 -2.65 -15.62
CA ARG A 57 3.40 -2.35 -15.66
C ARG A 57 4.12 -2.65 -14.36
N LEU A 58 3.38 -3.04 -13.31
CA LEU A 58 3.99 -3.45 -12.05
C LEU A 58 4.60 -4.84 -12.24
N GLU A 59 5.92 -4.88 -12.27
CA GLU A 59 6.67 -6.13 -12.29
C GLU A 59 6.89 -6.64 -10.86
N PRO A 60 6.81 -7.96 -10.63
CA PRO A 60 7.23 -8.54 -9.35
C PRO A 60 8.66 -8.15 -9.02
N LEU A 61 8.95 -7.82 -7.76
CA LEU A 61 10.33 -7.53 -7.37
C LEU A 61 11.21 -8.76 -7.67
N PRO A 62 12.34 -8.58 -8.39
CA PRO A 62 13.22 -9.69 -8.67
C PRO A 62 13.75 -10.28 -7.37
N ARG A 63 13.56 -11.59 -7.17
CA ARG A 63 14.19 -12.32 -6.06
C ARG A 63 15.68 -12.07 -6.11
N ARG A 64 16.21 -11.39 -5.09
CA ARG A 64 17.62 -10.99 -4.99
C ARG A 64 18.55 -12.20 -5.08
N ARG A 65 18.94 -12.56 -6.31
CA ARG A 65 20.06 -13.46 -6.60
C ARG A 65 21.29 -12.58 -6.83
N PHE A 66 22.44 -13.03 -6.33
CA PHE A 66 23.72 -12.31 -6.39
C PHE A 66 23.96 -11.67 -7.77
N GLY A 67 23.77 -10.35 -7.86
CA GLY A 67 23.90 -9.59 -9.10
C GLY A 67 23.26 -8.21 -8.98
N ARG A 68 23.91 -7.19 -9.57
CA ARG A 68 23.40 -5.81 -9.64
C ARG A 68 22.02 -5.81 -10.34
N SER A 69 20.95 -5.63 -9.57
CA SER A 69 19.61 -5.45 -10.14
C SER A 69 19.54 -4.09 -10.83
N LYS A 70 19.14 -4.07 -12.11
CA LYS A 70 18.86 -2.82 -12.83
C LYS A 70 17.70 -2.11 -12.14
N ALA A 71 17.80 -0.78 -12.00
CA ALA A 71 16.69 0.04 -11.52
C ALA A 71 15.53 -0.05 -12.54
N PRO A 72 14.27 -0.20 -12.10
CA PRO A 72 13.13 -0.23 -13.00
C PRO A 72 13.07 1.05 -13.84
N LEU A 73 12.99 0.89 -15.16
CA LEU A 73 12.80 1.99 -16.11
C LEU A 73 11.28 2.26 -16.22
N GLY A 74 10.75 3.09 -15.32
CA GLY A 74 9.32 3.46 -15.30
C GLY A 74 9.05 4.72 -14.46
N ARG A 75 7.89 5.35 -14.67
CA ARG A 75 7.43 6.45 -13.79
C ARG A 75 7.37 5.90 -12.35
N PRO A 76 7.97 6.58 -11.36
CA PRO A 76 8.19 6.00 -10.03
C PRO A 76 6.90 5.79 -9.21
N GLY A 77 5.75 6.31 -9.66
CA GLY A 77 4.46 6.12 -9.02
C GLY A 77 3.36 6.98 -9.65
N VAL A 78 2.15 6.85 -9.10
CA VAL A 78 0.95 7.64 -9.47
C VAL A 78 0.49 8.41 -8.24
N TYR A 79 0.16 9.69 -8.42
CA TYR A 79 -0.47 10.52 -7.39
C TYR A 79 -1.92 10.81 -7.80
N LEU A 80 -2.87 10.46 -6.93
CA LEU A 80 -4.29 10.74 -7.12
C LEU A 80 -4.66 12.00 -6.34
N ASP A 81 -4.91 13.08 -7.06
CA ASP A 81 -5.44 14.32 -6.50
C ASP A 81 -6.92 14.47 -6.83
N GLY A 82 -7.68 15.09 -5.93
CA GLY A 82 -9.10 15.36 -6.15
C GLY A 82 -9.86 15.67 -4.88
N GLY A 83 -11.12 16.06 -5.03
CA GLY A 83 -12.01 16.43 -3.93
C GLY A 83 -12.31 15.30 -2.94
N PHE A 84 -13.01 15.63 -1.86
CA PHE A 84 -13.52 14.66 -0.90
C PHE A 84 -14.57 13.74 -1.54
N GLY A 85 -14.65 12.48 -1.10
CA GLY A 85 -15.72 11.56 -1.51
C GLY A 85 -15.62 10.97 -2.93
N VAL A 86 -14.69 11.42 -3.79
CA VAL A 86 -14.58 10.95 -5.19
C VAL A 86 -14.02 9.52 -5.37
N GLY A 87 -13.81 8.81 -4.25
CA GLY A 87 -13.38 7.40 -4.25
C GLY A 87 -11.89 7.14 -4.47
N LYS A 88 -11.00 8.11 -4.20
CA LYS A 88 -9.54 7.92 -4.29
C LYS A 88 -9.03 6.72 -3.49
N THR A 89 -9.55 6.54 -2.27
CA THR A 89 -9.18 5.42 -1.40
C THR A 89 -9.60 4.06 -1.98
N HIS A 90 -10.76 4.02 -2.63
CA HIS A 90 -11.21 2.83 -3.37
C HIS A 90 -10.24 2.48 -4.48
N LEU A 91 -9.83 3.48 -5.27
CA LEU A 91 -8.87 3.30 -6.38
C LEU A 91 -7.49 2.83 -5.89
N LEU A 92 -7.00 3.35 -4.76
CA LEU A 92 -5.74 2.90 -4.16
C LEU A 92 -5.84 1.45 -3.65
N ALA A 93 -6.95 1.07 -3.03
CA ALA A 93 -7.19 -0.30 -2.59
C ALA A 93 -7.30 -1.26 -3.78
N ALA A 94 -8.03 -0.87 -4.83
CA ALA A 94 -8.14 -1.62 -6.08
C ALA A 94 -6.77 -1.86 -6.73
N LEU A 95 -5.92 -0.82 -6.79
CA LEU A 95 -4.55 -0.96 -7.27
C LEU A 95 -3.73 -1.91 -6.40
N TRP A 96 -3.86 -1.84 -5.07
CA TRP A 96 -3.17 -2.77 -4.17
C TRP A 96 -3.59 -4.22 -4.45
N HIS A 97 -4.88 -4.50 -4.61
CA HIS A 97 -5.36 -5.85 -4.93
C HIS A 97 -4.86 -6.36 -6.28
N ALA A 98 -4.70 -5.49 -7.28
CA ALA A 98 -4.18 -5.83 -8.60
C ALA A 98 -2.64 -5.96 -8.66
N ALA A 99 -1.91 -5.35 -7.73
CA ALA A 99 -0.45 -5.33 -7.74
C ALA A 99 0.17 -6.71 -7.41
N PRO A 100 1.32 -7.08 -8.00
CA PRO A 100 2.04 -8.29 -7.61
C PRO A 100 2.56 -8.19 -6.17
N VAL A 101 2.84 -9.34 -5.56
CA VAL A 101 3.54 -9.40 -4.26
C VAL A 101 5.06 -9.28 -4.47
N PRO A 102 5.82 -8.69 -3.52
CA PRO A 102 5.34 -8.09 -2.27
C PRO A 102 4.67 -6.72 -2.49
N ARG A 103 3.64 -6.41 -1.68
CA ARG A 103 2.87 -5.15 -1.75
C ARG A 103 2.43 -4.67 -0.38
N ALA A 104 2.32 -3.35 -0.21
CA ALA A 104 1.94 -2.73 1.06
C ALA A 104 0.95 -1.58 0.82
N TYR A 105 0.00 -1.44 1.72
CA TYR A 105 -0.97 -0.34 1.78
C TYR A 105 -0.85 0.36 3.12
N ALA A 106 -0.67 1.68 3.11
CA ALA A 106 -0.54 2.46 4.34
C ALA A 106 -1.17 3.83 4.18
N THR A 107 -1.75 4.32 5.28
CA THR A 107 -2.00 5.75 5.42
C THR A 107 -0.69 6.45 5.78
N PHE A 108 -0.65 7.77 5.58
CA PHE A 108 0.51 8.56 5.99
C PHE A 108 0.83 8.40 7.47
N VAL A 109 -0.19 8.33 8.34
CA VAL A 109 -0.02 8.14 9.78
C VAL A 109 0.58 6.77 10.10
N VAL A 110 0.10 5.71 9.45
CA VAL A 110 0.68 4.36 9.63
C VAL A 110 2.13 4.35 9.18
N LEU A 111 2.44 5.02 8.06
CA LEU A 111 3.81 5.09 7.54
C LEU A 111 4.74 5.83 8.51
N THR A 112 4.32 6.96 9.07
CA THR A 112 5.14 7.72 10.03
C THR A 112 5.31 6.97 11.35
N GLN A 113 4.28 6.26 11.82
CA GLN A 113 4.36 5.39 12.99
C GLN A 113 5.35 4.23 12.76
N LEU A 114 5.30 3.60 11.57
CA LEU A 114 6.23 2.54 11.20
C LEU A 114 7.68 3.05 11.18
N VAL A 115 7.92 4.23 10.61
CA VAL A 115 9.24 4.88 10.63
C VAL A 115 9.67 5.21 12.06
N GLY A 116 8.76 5.65 12.93
CA GLY A 116 9.05 5.89 14.34
C GLY A 116 9.45 4.62 15.09
N ALA A 117 8.80 3.48 14.78
CA ALA A 117 9.07 2.20 15.41
C ALA A 117 10.37 1.52 14.91
N LEU A 118 10.67 1.63 13.60
CA LEU A 118 11.75 0.88 12.95
C LEU A 118 12.96 1.72 12.52
N GLY A 119 12.83 3.05 12.57
CA GLY A 119 13.74 3.96 11.87
C GLY A 119 13.58 3.92 10.34
N VAL A 120 14.15 4.91 9.66
CA VAL A 120 14.01 5.07 8.19
C VAL A 120 14.53 3.85 7.41
N ALA A 121 15.72 3.35 7.78
CA ALA A 121 16.33 2.20 7.11
C ALA A 121 15.57 0.90 7.34
N GLY A 122 15.00 0.70 8.55
CA GLY A 122 14.19 -0.47 8.86
C GLY A 122 12.87 -0.46 8.10
N ALA A 123 12.16 0.66 8.12
CA ALA A 123 10.88 0.83 7.44
C ALA A 123 10.96 0.62 5.92
N GLY A 124 12.05 1.04 5.27
CA GLY A 124 12.26 0.83 3.83
C GLY A 124 12.48 -0.63 3.43
N GLN A 125 13.01 -1.46 4.32
CA GLN A 125 13.29 -2.88 4.05
C GLN A 125 12.12 -3.80 4.42
N ALA A 126 11.32 -3.38 5.40
CA ALA A 126 10.23 -4.15 5.99
C ALA A 126 9.20 -4.72 4.97
N PRO A 127 8.69 -3.96 3.98
CA PRO A 127 7.73 -4.48 3.02
C PRO A 127 8.35 -5.39 1.93
N SER A 128 9.67 -5.58 1.89
CA SER A 128 10.34 -6.40 0.86
C SER A 128 10.32 -7.90 1.12
N GLY A 129 9.73 -8.35 2.24
CA GLY A 129 9.82 -9.73 2.74
C GLY A 129 8.50 -10.50 2.83
N HIS A 130 7.39 -10.02 2.27
CA HIS A 130 6.06 -10.67 2.33
C HIS A 130 5.42 -10.82 0.94
#